data_AF-A0ABD7F5J6-F1
#
_entry.id   AF-A0ABD7F5J6-F1
#
_cell.length_a   1.000
_cell.length_b   1.000
_cell.length_c   1.000
_cell.angle_alpha   90.00
_cell.angle_beta   90.00
_cell.angle_gamma   90.00
#
_symmetry.space_group_name_H-M   'P 1'
#
loop_
_entity.id
_entity.type
_entity.pdbx_description
1 polymer ?
#
loop_
_entity_poly.entity_id
_entity_poly.type
_entity_poly.pdbx_seq_one_letter_code
_entity_poly.pdbx_strand_id
1 'polypeptide(L)'
;MSGRQDHEIVEVFKTYLHPLSEKLTEMLNEHYSHQTERRGCGYTQATRVIAEIVNQPRDHQNFQDLRLFADYDLKLLKYILNQSSCYHIDLDSWRDLDQHHNLQNDLKAHDVSVHFHQAVLQEASFQAKLRSLYLEMQLEESILICRLIEDIILPKLAEMNPFIELKTLQEKPKVGSCPLAEKYFLKVAHRRLLRQGEINIFVDAHQQPVMIEKLNMGDNHSCISLQPLIMNGVRLPVGCLFSVSYDHASISKRKNKNYKGNIIPIDEVEGFWFLRLTTLAISPAHRARAFSHHFKQQVQNGLFRPESTELSQLMEVALEQI
;
A
#
# COMPACT_ATOMS: atom_id res chain seq x y z
N MET A 1 31.50 -11.78 -12.57
CA MET A 1 30.13 -11.50 -12.09
C MET A 1 30.28 -10.78 -10.77
N SER A 2 30.14 -9.44 -10.73
CA SER A 2 30.20 -8.72 -9.46
C SER A 2 28.98 -9.13 -8.64
N GLY A 3 29.19 -9.74 -7.47
CA GLY A 3 28.10 -10.10 -6.57
C GLY A 3 27.34 -8.84 -6.17
N ARG A 4 26.20 -8.61 -6.83
CA ARG A 4 25.25 -7.60 -6.36
C ARG A 4 24.62 -8.18 -5.11
N GLN A 5 24.82 -7.48 -4.00
CA GLN A 5 24.12 -7.78 -2.76
C GLN A 5 22.62 -7.52 -3.00
N ASP A 6 21.79 -8.51 -2.66
CA ASP A 6 20.34 -8.37 -2.71
C ASP A 6 19.89 -7.23 -1.77
N HIS A 7 18.82 -6.53 -2.15
CA HIS A 7 18.16 -5.56 -1.28
C HIS A 7 17.67 -6.29 -0.01
N GLU A 8 17.70 -5.61 1.15
CA GLU A 8 17.37 -6.21 2.45
C GLU A 8 16.07 -7.02 2.43
N ILE A 9 14.97 -6.45 1.94
CA ILE A 9 13.70 -7.19 1.82
C ILE A 9 13.81 -8.50 1.02
N VAL A 10 14.57 -8.52 -0.08
CA VAL A 10 14.75 -9.73 -0.91
C VAL A 10 15.50 -10.79 -0.10
N GLU A 11 16.57 -10.39 0.57
CA GLU A 11 17.39 -11.28 1.40
C GLU A 11 16.60 -11.83 2.60
N VAL A 12 15.81 -10.97 3.27
CA VAL A 12 14.98 -11.36 4.43
C VAL A 12 13.90 -12.37 4.03
N PHE A 13 13.17 -12.14 2.93
CA PHE A 13 12.15 -13.09 2.46
C PHE A 13 12.78 -14.43 2.03
N LYS A 14 13.93 -14.39 1.36
CA LYS A 14 14.68 -15.58 0.95
C LYS A 14 15.23 -16.38 2.13
N THR A 15 15.62 -15.70 3.21
CA THR A 15 16.23 -16.34 4.40
C THR A 15 15.19 -16.90 5.36
N TYR A 16 14.10 -16.17 5.60
CA TYR A 16 13.19 -16.45 6.71
C TYR A 16 11.79 -16.92 6.30
N LEU A 17 11.44 -16.86 5.00
CA LEU A 17 10.11 -17.20 4.51
C LEU A 17 10.20 -17.79 3.08
N HIS A 18 9.37 -17.32 2.15
CA HIS A 18 9.45 -17.67 0.74
C HIS A 18 10.11 -16.54 -0.07
N PRO A 19 10.99 -16.86 -1.04
CA PRO A 19 11.51 -15.86 -1.96
C PRO A 19 10.39 -15.11 -2.70
N LEU A 20 10.57 -13.80 -2.85
CA LEU A 20 9.68 -12.98 -3.67
C LEU A 20 9.79 -13.37 -5.15
N SER A 21 8.72 -13.15 -5.90
CA SER A 21 8.67 -13.38 -7.35
C SER A 21 9.84 -12.71 -8.07
N GLU A 22 10.31 -13.32 -9.16
CA GLU A 22 11.43 -12.78 -9.96
C GLU A 22 11.21 -11.31 -10.35
N LYS A 23 9.98 -10.96 -10.71
CA LYS A 23 9.59 -9.59 -11.07
C LYS A 23 9.81 -8.60 -9.92
N LEU A 24 9.39 -8.94 -8.70
CA LEU A 24 9.61 -8.07 -7.54
C LEU A 24 11.08 -8.04 -7.13
N THR A 25 11.75 -9.19 -7.18
CA THR A 25 13.18 -9.31 -6.89
C THR A 25 14.02 -8.43 -7.84
N GLU A 26 13.78 -8.48 -9.15
CA GLU A 26 14.47 -7.62 -10.13
C GLU A 26 14.24 -6.12 -9.85
N MET A 27 13.00 -5.75 -9.55
CA MET A 27 12.63 -4.37 -9.21
C MET A 27 13.30 -3.89 -7.93
N LEU A 28 13.22 -4.66 -6.84
CA LEU A 28 13.73 -4.27 -5.53
C LEU A 28 15.27 -4.28 -5.48
N ASN A 29 15.92 -5.14 -6.26
CA ASN A 29 17.37 -5.11 -6.47
C ASN A 29 17.85 -4.01 -7.42
N GLU A 30 16.95 -3.13 -7.87
CA GLU A 30 17.25 -1.99 -8.74
C GLU A 30 18.05 -2.41 -9.98
N HIS A 31 17.54 -3.42 -10.70
CA HIS A 31 18.09 -3.74 -12.02
C HIS A 31 18.08 -2.50 -12.92
N TYR A 32 19.09 -2.33 -13.77
CA TYR A 32 19.29 -1.08 -14.52
C TYR A 32 18.11 -0.76 -15.45
N SER A 33 17.37 -1.79 -15.90
CA SER A 33 16.13 -1.66 -16.68
C SER A 33 15.05 -0.83 -15.97
N HIS A 34 15.13 -0.72 -14.64
CA HIS A 34 14.14 -0.02 -13.84
C HIS A 34 14.46 1.45 -13.56
N GLN A 35 15.65 1.92 -13.97
CA GLN A 35 16.06 3.32 -13.82
C GLN A 35 15.68 4.10 -15.09
N THR A 36 14.49 4.71 -15.10
CA THR A 36 14.01 5.44 -16.28
C THR A 36 13.36 6.77 -15.90
N GLU A 37 13.46 7.75 -16.79
CA GLU A 37 12.80 9.05 -16.67
C GLU A 37 11.29 8.95 -16.46
N ARG A 38 10.65 7.99 -17.16
CA ARG A 38 9.19 7.88 -17.11
C ARG A 38 8.70 6.99 -15.97
N ARG A 39 9.40 5.90 -15.65
CA ARG A 39 8.91 4.91 -14.67
C ARG A 39 9.54 5.08 -13.28
N GLY A 40 10.54 5.93 -13.13
CA GLY A 40 11.23 6.17 -11.86
C GLY A 40 12.34 5.17 -11.62
N CYS A 41 12.29 4.50 -10.48
CA CYS A 41 13.26 3.49 -10.05
C CYS A 41 12.61 2.13 -9.77
N GLY A 42 13.42 1.14 -9.41
CA GLY A 42 13.01 -0.18 -8.94
C GLY A 42 11.92 -0.16 -7.88
N TYR A 43 12.14 0.57 -6.78
CA TYR A 43 11.16 0.71 -5.69
C TYR A 43 9.83 1.35 -6.13
N THR A 44 9.90 2.35 -7.01
CA THR A 44 8.70 2.99 -7.61
C THR A 44 7.91 1.99 -8.47
N GLN A 45 8.60 1.10 -9.17
CA GLN A 45 7.96 0.08 -10.00
C GLN A 45 7.38 -1.05 -9.16
N ALA A 46 8.09 -1.51 -8.12
CA ALA A 46 7.60 -2.51 -7.17
C ALA A 46 6.29 -2.05 -6.51
N THR A 47 6.26 -0.80 -6.00
CA THR A 47 5.05 -0.24 -5.38
C THR A 47 3.88 -0.08 -6.34
N ARG A 48 4.13 0.12 -7.66
CA ARG A 48 3.07 0.11 -8.68
C ARG A 48 2.51 -1.28 -8.94
N VAL A 49 3.37 -2.30 -8.98
CA VAL A 49 2.92 -3.70 -9.12
C VAL A 49 2.08 -4.11 -7.91
N ILE A 50 2.56 -3.77 -6.71
CA ILE A 50 1.81 -3.96 -5.46
C ILE A 50 0.47 -3.22 -5.52
N ALA A 51 0.45 -1.99 -6.03
CA ALA A 51 -0.79 -1.22 -6.16
C ALA A 51 -1.85 -1.93 -7.02
N GLU A 52 -1.45 -2.61 -8.11
CA GLU A 52 -2.41 -3.38 -8.92
C GLU A 52 -3.14 -4.45 -8.12
N ILE A 53 -2.45 -5.06 -7.15
CA ILE A 53 -3.01 -6.07 -6.25
C ILE A 53 -3.84 -5.42 -5.14
N VAL A 54 -3.36 -4.34 -4.52
CA VAL A 54 -4.09 -3.57 -3.49
C VAL A 54 -5.49 -3.16 -3.97
N ASN A 55 -5.62 -2.70 -5.22
CA ASN A 55 -6.90 -2.23 -5.74
C ASN A 55 -7.93 -3.36 -6.01
N GLN A 56 -7.56 -4.63 -5.88
CA GLN A 56 -8.51 -5.72 -6.03
C GLN A 56 -9.19 -6.04 -4.68
N PRO A 57 -10.52 -6.23 -4.62
CA PRO A 57 -11.16 -6.85 -3.47
C PRO A 57 -10.53 -8.21 -3.16
N ARG A 58 -10.41 -8.55 -1.88
CA ARG A 58 -9.84 -9.84 -1.47
C ARG A 58 -10.91 -10.91 -1.55
N ASP A 59 -10.58 -11.97 -2.28
CA ASP A 59 -11.36 -13.19 -2.34
C ASP A 59 -10.73 -14.21 -1.37
N HIS A 60 -11.57 -14.73 -0.48
CA HIS A 60 -11.19 -15.62 0.61
C HIS A 60 -10.79 -17.02 0.13
N GLN A 61 -11.16 -17.39 -1.10
CA GLN A 61 -10.87 -18.70 -1.71
C GLN A 61 -9.83 -18.61 -2.84
N ASN A 62 -9.56 -17.41 -3.35
CA ASN A 62 -8.59 -17.20 -4.42
C ASN A 62 -7.15 -17.17 -3.88
N PHE A 63 -6.22 -17.75 -4.65
CA PHE A 63 -4.79 -17.86 -4.35
C PHE A 63 -3.90 -16.91 -5.16
N GLN A 64 -4.46 -16.03 -5.99
CA GLN A 64 -3.70 -15.20 -6.93
C GLN A 64 -2.65 -14.32 -6.26
N ASP A 65 -2.91 -13.89 -5.02
CA ASP A 65 -2.02 -13.00 -4.26
C ASP A 65 -0.71 -13.71 -3.88
N LEU A 66 -0.71 -15.04 -3.79
CA LEU A 66 0.49 -15.84 -3.51
C LEU A 66 1.50 -15.82 -4.68
N ARG A 67 1.12 -15.30 -5.86
CA ARG A 67 2.05 -15.00 -6.97
C ARG A 67 3.07 -13.91 -6.63
N LEU A 68 2.92 -13.24 -5.48
CA LEU A 68 3.96 -12.39 -4.92
C LEU A 68 5.25 -13.17 -4.58
N PHE A 69 5.15 -14.49 -4.38
CA PHE A 69 6.26 -15.40 -4.13
C PHE A 69 6.64 -16.17 -5.41
N ALA A 70 7.90 -16.59 -5.51
CA ALA A 70 8.41 -17.29 -6.70
C ALA A 70 7.78 -18.68 -6.88
N ASP A 71 7.79 -19.50 -5.82
CA ASP A 71 7.44 -20.93 -5.89
C ASP A 71 6.52 -21.37 -4.74
N TYR A 72 5.46 -20.60 -4.46
CA TYR A 72 4.52 -20.97 -3.40
C TYR A 72 3.71 -22.22 -3.79
N ASP A 73 3.84 -23.31 -3.03
CA ASP A 73 3.11 -24.55 -3.31
C ASP A 73 1.65 -24.48 -2.82
N LEU A 74 0.73 -24.31 -3.76
CA LEU A 74 -0.71 -24.25 -3.50
C LEU A 74 -1.33 -25.60 -3.13
N LYS A 75 -0.62 -26.73 -3.28
CA LYS A 75 -1.20 -28.06 -3.01
C LYS A 75 -1.65 -28.19 -1.57
N LEU A 76 -0.87 -27.65 -0.63
CA LEU A 76 -1.16 -27.72 0.79
C LEU A 76 -2.45 -26.96 1.13
N LEU A 77 -2.57 -25.71 0.68
CA LEU A 77 -3.76 -24.89 0.87
C LEU A 77 -5.01 -25.49 0.23
N LYS A 78 -4.91 -25.98 -1.00
CA LYS A 78 -6.02 -26.68 -1.68
C LYS A 78 -6.45 -27.92 -0.91
N TYR A 79 -5.50 -28.68 -0.38
CA TYR A 79 -5.77 -29.84 0.44
C TYR A 79 -6.50 -29.46 1.74
N ILE A 80 -6.04 -28.41 2.44
CA ILE A 80 -6.69 -27.90 3.65
C ILE A 80 -8.14 -27.51 3.37
N LEU A 81 -8.39 -26.67 2.37
CA LEU A 81 -9.75 -26.20 2.05
C LEU A 81 -10.67 -27.35 1.58
N ASN A 82 -10.14 -28.33 0.84
CA ASN A 82 -10.95 -29.45 0.36
C ASN A 82 -11.27 -30.48 1.45
N GLN A 83 -10.51 -30.54 2.55
CA GLN A 83 -10.68 -31.55 3.59
C GLN A 83 -11.29 -31.00 4.89
N SER A 84 -11.27 -29.67 5.10
CA SER A 84 -11.80 -29.05 6.31
C SER A 84 -13.25 -29.45 6.61
N SER A 85 -14.11 -29.45 5.59
CA SER A 85 -15.51 -29.88 5.72
C SER A 85 -15.69 -31.34 6.14
N CYS A 86 -14.80 -32.24 5.69
CA CYS A 86 -14.82 -33.66 6.11
C CYS A 86 -14.48 -33.83 7.59
N TYR A 87 -13.76 -32.88 8.18
CA TYR A 87 -13.41 -32.85 9.59
C TYR A 87 -14.32 -31.94 10.42
N HIS A 88 -15.42 -31.42 9.85
CA HIS A 88 -16.32 -30.45 10.49
C HIS A 88 -15.62 -29.18 11.00
N ILE A 89 -14.50 -28.82 10.36
CA ILE A 89 -13.79 -27.57 10.61
C ILE A 89 -14.32 -26.56 9.61
N ASP A 90 -15.01 -25.55 10.09
CA ASP A 90 -15.49 -24.45 9.27
C ASP A 90 -14.35 -23.48 9.00
N LEU A 91 -13.99 -23.32 7.72
CA LEU A 91 -12.95 -22.40 7.28
C LEU A 91 -13.51 -21.49 6.19
N ASP A 92 -13.84 -20.27 6.58
CA ASP A 92 -14.31 -19.23 5.65
C ASP A 92 -13.18 -18.71 4.74
N SER A 93 -11.93 -18.84 5.19
CA SER A 93 -10.74 -18.43 4.44
C SER A 93 -9.52 -19.27 4.80
N TRP A 94 -8.54 -19.26 3.90
CA TRP A 94 -7.20 -19.75 4.19
C TRP A 94 -6.29 -18.67 4.80
N ARG A 95 -6.72 -17.40 4.86
CA ARG A 95 -5.83 -16.24 5.07
C ARG A 95 -5.55 -15.88 6.53
N ASP A 96 -6.08 -16.65 7.46
CA ASP A 96 -6.05 -16.35 8.90
C ASP A 96 -6.03 -17.62 9.76
N LEU A 97 -5.50 -18.72 9.24
CA LEU A 97 -5.36 -19.98 9.97
C LEU A 97 -4.55 -19.84 11.26
N ASP A 98 -3.58 -18.91 11.30
CA ASP A 98 -2.82 -18.62 12.51
C ASP A 98 -3.61 -17.89 13.60
N GLN A 99 -4.69 -17.22 13.23
CA GLN A 99 -5.55 -16.42 14.12
C GLN A 99 -6.93 -17.04 14.33
N HIS A 100 -7.27 -18.11 13.61
CA HIS A 100 -8.56 -18.75 13.69
C HIS A 100 -8.84 -19.25 15.11
N HIS A 101 -9.78 -18.58 15.78
CA HIS A 101 -10.14 -18.90 17.15
C HIS A 101 -10.64 -20.34 17.19
N ASN A 102 -10.04 -21.15 18.07
CA ASN A 102 -10.33 -22.58 18.26
C ASN A 102 -9.74 -23.57 17.26
N LEU A 103 -8.98 -23.16 16.23
CA LEU A 103 -8.43 -24.13 15.27
C LEU A 103 -7.63 -25.26 15.94
N GLN A 104 -6.81 -24.95 16.95
CA GLN A 104 -6.10 -25.98 17.72
C GLN A 104 -7.01 -26.90 18.54
N ASN A 105 -8.14 -26.38 19.03
CA ASN A 105 -9.13 -27.17 19.76
C ASN A 105 -9.92 -28.05 18.77
N ASP A 106 -10.30 -27.51 17.62
CA ASP A 106 -11.05 -28.21 16.59
C ASP A 106 -10.22 -29.34 15.98
N LEU A 107 -8.95 -29.10 15.71
CA LEU A 107 -7.99 -30.11 15.27
C LEU A 107 -7.83 -31.26 16.29
N LYS A 108 -7.92 -30.98 17.60
CA LYS A 108 -7.85 -32.01 18.65
C LYS A 108 -9.18 -32.74 18.86
N ALA A 109 -10.30 -32.05 18.68
CA ALA A 109 -11.63 -32.58 18.96
C ALA A 109 -12.16 -33.52 17.87
N HIS A 110 -11.75 -33.34 16.61
CA HIS A 110 -12.36 -34.00 15.45
C HIS A 110 -11.61 -35.23 14.90
N ASP A 111 -10.68 -35.82 15.67
CA ASP A 111 -9.86 -36.99 15.25
C ASP A 111 -9.33 -36.86 13.80
N VAL A 112 -8.76 -35.69 13.51
CA VAL A 112 -8.28 -35.36 12.16
C VAL A 112 -7.07 -36.21 11.80
N SER A 113 -6.84 -36.46 10.51
CA SER A 113 -5.63 -37.17 10.09
C SER A 113 -4.37 -36.39 10.47
N VAL A 114 -3.30 -37.11 10.82
CA VAL A 114 -1.99 -36.52 11.12
C VAL A 114 -1.50 -35.62 9.98
N HIS A 115 -1.76 -36.02 8.74
CA HIS A 115 -1.39 -35.24 7.55
C HIS A 115 -2.18 -33.92 7.47
N PHE A 116 -3.49 -33.92 7.72
CA PHE A 116 -4.29 -32.70 7.78
C PHE A 116 -3.83 -31.76 8.89
N HIS A 117 -3.60 -32.30 10.08
CA HIS A 117 -3.08 -31.53 11.21
C HIS A 117 -1.73 -30.85 10.89
N GLN A 118 -0.79 -31.60 10.30
CA GLN A 118 0.51 -31.06 9.90
C GLN A 118 0.39 -29.98 8.82
N ALA A 119 -0.50 -30.18 7.84
CA ALA A 119 -0.75 -29.22 6.78
C ALA A 119 -1.23 -27.87 7.34
N VAL A 120 -2.24 -27.91 8.21
CA VAL A 120 -2.78 -26.71 8.86
C VAL A 120 -1.73 -25.99 9.71
N LEU A 121 -0.96 -26.73 10.52
CA LEU A 121 0.09 -26.13 11.34
C LEU A 121 1.21 -25.48 10.52
N GLN A 122 1.61 -26.11 9.40
CA GLN A 122 2.63 -25.57 8.52
C GLN A 122 2.19 -24.22 7.93
N GLU A 123 0.96 -24.15 7.43
CA GLU A 123 0.42 -22.92 6.87
C GLU A 123 0.21 -21.85 7.95
N ALA A 124 -0.37 -22.20 9.11
CA ALA A 124 -0.48 -21.27 10.23
C ALA A 124 0.88 -20.72 10.69
N SER A 125 1.93 -21.56 10.69
CA SER A 125 3.29 -21.10 11.01
C SER A 125 3.84 -20.12 9.96
N PHE A 126 3.57 -20.35 8.67
CA PHE A 126 3.94 -19.40 7.62
C PHE A 126 3.27 -18.04 7.85
N GLN A 127 1.97 -18.04 8.14
CA GLN A 127 1.19 -16.81 8.35
C GLN A 127 1.66 -16.05 9.59
N ALA A 128 1.88 -16.73 10.71
CA ALA A 128 2.42 -16.13 11.93
C ALA A 128 3.81 -15.52 11.70
N LYS A 129 4.68 -16.19 10.93
CA LYS A 129 5.99 -15.64 10.59
C LYS A 129 5.87 -14.44 9.67
N LEU A 130 4.97 -14.46 8.67
CA LEU A 130 4.74 -13.31 7.79
C LEU A 130 4.27 -12.07 8.57
N ARG A 131 3.39 -12.23 9.56
CA ARG A 131 2.92 -11.12 10.44
C ARG A 131 4.03 -10.45 11.25
N SER A 132 5.12 -11.16 11.51
CA SER A 132 6.24 -10.69 12.33
C SER A 132 7.51 -10.42 11.51
N LEU A 133 7.52 -10.72 10.20
CA LEU A 133 8.72 -10.67 9.37
C LEU A 133 9.34 -9.27 9.28
N TYR A 134 8.51 -8.22 9.35
CA TYR A 134 8.99 -6.84 9.32
C TYR A 134 9.92 -6.49 10.49
N LEU A 135 9.91 -7.27 11.59
CA LEU A 135 10.81 -7.09 12.72
C LEU A 135 12.26 -7.49 12.41
N GLU A 136 12.48 -8.27 11.36
CA GLU A 136 13.81 -8.67 10.89
C GLU A 136 14.46 -7.61 9.98
N MET A 137 13.76 -6.49 9.73
CA MET A 137 14.17 -5.45 8.77
C MET A 137 14.60 -4.17 9.48
N GLN A 138 15.59 -3.49 8.92
CA GLN A 138 16.12 -2.23 9.42
C GLN A 138 15.79 -1.06 8.49
N LEU A 139 15.68 -1.30 7.17
CA LEU A 139 15.39 -0.23 6.23
C LEU A 139 13.90 0.14 6.27
N GLU A 140 13.63 1.44 6.39
CA GLU A 140 12.27 2.01 6.41
C GLU A 140 11.43 1.53 5.21
N GLU A 141 12.02 1.56 4.02
CA GLU A 141 11.38 1.12 2.79
C GLU A 141 11.13 -0.40 2.74
N SER A 142 11.99 -1.23 3.34
CA SER A 142 11.75 -2.68 3.45
C SER A 142 10.56 -2.95 4.36
N ILE A 143 10.50 -2.29 5.52
CA ILE A 143 9.40 -2.44 6.48
C ILE A 143 8.06 -2.09 5.83
N LEU A 144 7.99 -0.98 5.06
CA LEU A 144 6.77 -0.59 4.36
C LEU A 144 6.31 -1.64 3.35
N ILE A 145 7.20 -2.13 2.48
CA ILE A 145 6.83 -3.15 1.49
C ILE A 145 6.47 -4.47 2.15
N CYS A 146 7.19 -4.88 3.21
CA CYS A 146 6.88 -6.09 3.95
C CYS A 146 5.47 -6.05 4.54
N ARG A 147 5.06 -4.92 5.12
CA ARG A 147 3.71 -4.74 5.67
C ARG A 147 2.63 -4.74 4.58
N LEU A 148 2.91 -4.15 3.41
CA LEU A 148 2.00 -4.22 2.27
C LEU A 148 1.83 -5.67 1.80
N ILE A 149 2.91 -6.44 1.70
CA ILE A 149 2.86 -7.86 1.33
C ILE A 149 2.12 -8.68 2.40
N GLU A 150 2.42 -8.46 3.68
CA GLU A 150 1.72 -9.08 4.81
C GLU A 150 0.21 -8.91 4.66
N ASP A 151 -0.27 -7.69 4.49
CA ASP A 151 -1.71 -7.42 4.45
C ASP A 151 -2.37 -7.83 3.13
N ILE A 152 -1.61 -7.94 2.03
CA ILE A 152 -2.12 -8.52 0.78
C ILE A 152 -2.44 -10.01 0.97
N ILE A 153 -1.56 -10.74 1.65
CA ILE A 153 -1.76 -12.17 1.93
C ILE A 153 -2.76 -12.36 3.06
N LEU A 154 -2.61 -11.60 4.15
CA LEU A 154 -3.32 -11.70 5.43
C LEU A 154 -4.09 -10.39 5.74
N PRO A 155 -5.19 -10.13 5.02
CA PRO A 155 -5.90 -8.85 5.07
C PRO A 155 -6.44 -8.52 6.46
N LYS A 156 -6.52 -7.22 6.74
CA LYS A 156 -7.01 -6.69 8.00
C LYS A 156 -8.49 -6.33 7.87
N LEU A 157 -9.26 -6.72 8.89
CA LEU A 157 -10.65 -6.27 9.01
C LEU A 157 -10.67 -4.81 9.46
N ALA A 158 -11.41 -3.96 8.75
CA ALA A 158 -11.52 -2.54 9.06
C ALA A 158 -12.05 -2.30 10.49
N GLU A 159 -13.00 -3.12 10.95
CA GLU A 159 -13.58 -3.06 12.30
C GLU A 159 -12.55 -3.21 13.43
N MET A 160 -11.43 -3.88 13.14
CA MET A 160 -10.35 -4.15 14.08
C MET A 160 -9.23 -3.10 14.02
N ASN A 161 -9.38 -2.06 13.20
CA ASN A 161 -8.36 -1.04 12.97
C ASN A 161 -8.92 0.38 13.13
N PRO A 162 -8.14 1.32 13.66
CA PRO A 162 -8.58 2.71 13.82
C PRO A 162 -8.53 3.52 12.51
N PHE A 163 -8.25 2.88 11.36
CA PHE A 163 -7.99 3.56 10.10
C PHE A 163 -9.24 3.62 9.23
N ILE A 164 -9.35 4.69 8.45
CA ILE A 164 -10.44 4.88 7.49
C ILE A 164 -10.28 3.87 6.36
N GLU A 165 -11.33 3.10 6.09
CA GLU A 165 -11.41 2.24 4.91
C GLU A 165 -11.90 3.04 3.69
N LEU A 166 -11.13 2.97 2.60
CA LEU A 166 -11.44 3.65 1.35
C LEU A 166 -12.35 2.79 0.47
N LYS A 167 -13.33 3.46 -0.16
CA LYS A 167 -14.04 2.89 -1.31
C LYS A 167 -13.09 2.76 -2.49
N THR A 168 -13.08 1.58 -3.12
CA THR A 168 -12.22 1.30 -4.29
C THR A 168 -12.97 1.55 -5.60
N LEU A 169 -12.32 2.23 -6.55
CA LEU A 169 -12.82 2.34 -7.92
C LEU A 169 -12.78 0.98 -8.63
N GLN A 170 -13.84 0.67 -9.38
CA GLN A 170 -13.95 -0.59 -10.13
C GLN A 170 -13.01 -0.63 -11.35
N GLU A 171 -12.76 0.52 -11.97
CA GLU A 171 -11.91 0.63 -13.16
C GLU A 171 -10.63 1.41 -12.89
N LYS A 172 -9.53 0.93 -13.47
CA LYS A 172 -8.23 1.61 -13.40
C LYS A 172 -8.32 2.96 -14.12
N PRO A 173 -8.08 4.08 -13.42
CA PRO A 173 -8.13 5.40 -14.05
C PRO A 173 -6.91 5.60 -14.97
N LYS A 174 -7.05 6.50 -15.94
CA LYS A 174 -6.01 6.77 -16.96
C LYS A 174 -4.81 7.59 -16.44
N VAL A 175 -4.74 7.89 -15.15
CA VAL A 175 -3.74 8.79 -14.53
C VAL A 175 -2.63 8.03 -13.78
N GLY A 176 -1.56 8.73 -13.38
CA GLY A 176 -0.68 8.26 -12.29
C GLY A 176 0.68 7.64 -12.67
N SER A 177 1.12 7.77 -13.92
CA SER A 177 2.42 7.21 -14.35
C SER A 177 3.61 8.16 -14.23
N CYS A 178 3.41 9.46 -13.96
CA CYS A 178 4.48 10.46 -14.01
C CYS A 178 5.27 10.57 -12.67
N PRO A 179 6.62 10.57 -12.70
CA PRO A 179 7.44 10.86 -11.51
C PRO A 179 7.30 12.32 -11.03
N LEU A 180 6.85 13.23 -11.91
CA LEU A 180 6.55 14.62 -11.54
C LEU A 180 5.20 14.80 -10.84
N ALA A 181 4.44 13.72 -10.58
CA ALA A 181 3.16 13.81 -9.88
C ALA A 181 3.28 14.52 -8.52
N GLU A 182 4.43 14.37 -7.87
CA GLU A 182 4.73 14.91 -6.53
C GLU A 182 5.14 16.39 -6.55
N LYS A 183 5.46 16.96 -7.73
CA LYS A 183 5.95 18.34 -7.89
C LYS A 183 5.08 19.37 -7.19
N TYR A 184 3.76 19.19 -7.26
CA TYR A 184 2.81 20.15 -6.70
C TYR A 184 2.56 19.93 -5.22
N PHE A 185 2.51 18.69 -4.74
CA PHE A 185 2.44 18.41 -3.31
C PHE A 185 3.64 19.01 -2.58
N LEU A 186 4.85 18.87 -3.14
CA LEU A 186 6.05 19.51 -2.61
C LEU A 186 5.94 21.04 -2.51
N LYS A 187 5.27 21.70 -3.47
CA LYS A 187 5.05 23.15 -3.39
C LYS A 187 3.96 23.53 -2.38
N VAL A 188 2.88 22.76 -2.34
CA VAL A 188 1.77 22.94 -1.39
C VAL A 188 2.28 22.84 0.04
N ALA A 189 3.15 21.87 0.35
CA ALA A 189 3.78 21.72 1.67
C ALA A 189 4.53 22.97 2.15
N HIS A 190 5.01 23.80 1.23
CA HIS A 190 5.69 25.07 1.53
C HIS A 190 4.83 26.30 1.23
N ARG A 191 3.51 26.14 1.22
CA ARG A 191 2.51 27.23 1.06
C ARG A 191 2.68 27.99 -0.26
N ARG A 192 3.20 27.32 -1.30
CA ARG A 192 3.41 27.88 -2.65
C ARG A 192 2.45 27.29 -3.68
N LEU A 193 1.19 27.72 -3.66
CA LEU A 193 0.24 27.35 -4.71
C LEU A 193 0.49 28.10 -6.03
N LEU A 194 0.15 27.44 -7.15
CA LEU A 194 0.04 28.13 -8.44
C LEU A 194 -1.19 29.05 -8.45
N ARG A 195 -1.15 30.14 -9.23
CA ARG A 195 -2.23 31.14 -9.32
C ARG A 195 -3.61 30.54 -9.66
N GLN A 196 -3.63 29.48 -10.48
CA GLN A 196 -4.85 28.74 -10.86
C GLN A 196 -4.95 27.36 -10.19
N GLY A 197 -3.99 27.01 -9.33
CA GLY A 197 -4.03 25.75 -8.60
C GLY A 197 -5.09 25.80 -7.50
N GLU A 198 -5.79 24.70 -7.31
CA GLU A 198 -6.73 24.50 -6.22
C GLU A 198 -6.37 23.23 -5.48
N ILE A 199 -6.67 23.20 -4.18
CA ILE A 199 -6.53 22.00 -3.38
C ILE A 199 -7.87 21.66 -2.75
N ASN A 200 -8.29 20.41 -2.83
CA ASN A 200 -9.38 19.94 -1.97
C ASN A 200 -8.79 19.20 -0.78
N ILE A 201 -9.46 19.34 0.37
CA ILE A 201 -9.13 18.63 1.59
C ILE A 201 -10.24 17.62 1.84
N PHE A 202 -9.90 16.34 1.73
CA PHE A 202 -10.82 15.28 2.14
C PHE A 202 -10.76 15.14 3.66
N VAL A 203 -11.90 15.16 4.33
CA VAL A 203 -12.01 15.08 5.80
C VAL A 203 -12.85 13.89 6.25
N ASP A 204 -12.57 13.39 7.45
CA ASP A 204 -13.38 12.37 8.09
C ASP A 204 -14.60 12.96 8.83
N ALA A 205 -15.37 12.08 9.50
CA ALA A 205 -16.55 12.48 10.28
C ALA A 205 -16.23 13.45 11.44
N HIS A 206 -14.98 13.50 11.90
CA HIS A 206 -14.49 14.39 12.95
C HIS A 206 -13.80 15.65 12.39
N GLN A 207 -13.96 15.93 11.09
CA GLN A 207 -13.32 17.03 10.38
C GLN A 207 -11.78 16.96 10.42
N GLN A 208 -11.20 15.78 10.58
CA GLN A 208 -9.74 15.61 10.49
C GLN A 208 -9.33 15.41 9.02
N PRO A 209 -8.27 16.09 8.55
CA PRO A 209 -7.77 15.89 7.19
C PRO A 209 -7.30 14.44 6.95
N VAL A 210 -7.81 13.86 5.87
CA VAL A 210 -7.45 12.52 5.41
C VAL A 210 -6.48 12.56 4.24
N MET A 211 -6.76 13.43 3.27
CA MET A 211 -5.99 13.55 2.04
C MET A 211 -6.05 14.98 1.47
N ILE A 212 -5.05 15.31 0.65
CA ILE A 212 -5.08 16.51 -0.21
C ILE A 212 -5.20 16.07 -1.66
N GLU A 213 -6.21 16.58 -2.36
CA GLU A 213 -6.32 16.53 -3.82
C GLU A 213 -5.71 17.77 -4.44
N LYS A 214 -5.02 17.62 -5.58
CA LYS A 214 -4.60 18.74 -6.41
C LYS A 214 -5.48 18.85 -7.65
N LEU A 215 -5.95 20.06 -7.94
CA LEU A 215 -6.68 20.41 -9.16
C LEU A 215 -5.94 21.50 -9.94
N ASN A 216 -6.05 21.46 -11.27
CA ASN A 216 -5.44 22.43 -12.19
C ASN A 216 -3.91 22.52 -12.05
N MET A 217 -3.28 21.39 -11.73
CA MET A 217 -1.85 21.28 -11.41
C MET A 217 -1.29 19.96 -11.98
N GLY A 218 -1.26 19.83 -13.31
CA GLY A 218 -0.85 18.59 -14.01
C GLY A 218 -2.02 17.60 -14.16
N ASP A 219 -1.78 16.32 -13.88
CA ASP A 219 -2.86 15.31 -13.82
C ASP A 219 -3.90 15.73 -12.78
N ASN A 220 -5.13 15.98 -13.21
CA ASN A 220 -6.24 16.30 -12.30
C ASN A 220 -6.65 15.05 -11.52
N HIS A 221 -7.22 15.26 -10.33
CA HIS A 221 -7.77 14.20 -9.46
C HIS A 221 -6.76 13.22 -8.91
N SER A 222 -5.53 13.68 -8.66
CA SER A 222 -4.56 12.93 -7.85
C SER A 222 -4.52 13.47 -6.43
N CYS A 223 -4.42 12.55 -5.48
CA CYS A 223 -4.46 12.83 -4.06
C CYS A 223 -3.28 12.20 -3.34
N ILE A 224 -2.87 12.79 -2.22
CA ILE A 224 -1.89 12.21 -1.31
C ILE A 224 -2.51 11.99 0.07
N SER A 225 -2.32 10.80 0.65
CA SER A 225 -2.79 10.51 2.01
C SER A 225 -1.97 11.24 3.06
N LEU A 226 -2.65 11.77 4.07
CA LEU A 226 -2.08 12.45 5.23
C LEU A 226 -2.10 11.59 6.50
N GLN A 227 -2.90 10.53 6.51
CA GLN A 227 -2.97 9.54 7.58
C GLN A 227 -2.95 8.11 7.01
N PRO A 228 -2.65 7.08 7.83
CA PRO A 228 -2.76 5.69 7.39
C PRO A 228 -4.20 5.34 7.05
N LEU A 229 -4.38 4.46 6.06
CA LEU A 229 -5.69 4.11 5.50
C LEU A 229 -5.79 2.60 5.32
N ILE A 230 -7.00 2.09 5.13
CA ILE A 230 -7.23 0.71 4.70
C ILE A 230 -7.88 0.72 3.32
N MET A 231 -7.44 -0.20 2.45
CA MET A 231 -8.06 -0.41 1.14
C MET A 231 -8.03 -1.90 0.82
N ASN A 232 -9.21 -2.51 0.68
CA ASN A 232 -9.38 -3.95 0.45
C ASN A 232 -8.56 -4.81 1.44
N GLY A 233 -8.64 -4.46 2.72
CA GLY A 233 -7.91 -5.13 3.79
C GLY A 233 -6.40 -4.86 3.87
N VAL A 234 -5.85 -3.97 3.04
CA VAL A 234 -4.43 -3.58 3.08
C VAL A 234 -4.25 -2.26 3.82
N ARG A 235 -3.41 -2.23 4.86
CA ARG A 235 -3.02 -0.98 5.53
C ARG A 235 -2.04 -0.22 4.65
N LEU A 236 -2.46 0.95 4.18
CA LEU A 236 -1.67 1.86 3.37
C LEU A 236 -1.03 2.92 4.28
N PRO A 237 0.29 3.16 4.17
CA PRO A 237 0.95 4.18 4.97
C PRO A 237 0.53 5.59 4.52
N VAL A 238 0.98 6.58 5.29
CA VAL A 238 0.89 7.98 4.88
C VAL A 238 1.72 8.24 3.62
N GLY A 239 1.39 9.27 2.84
CA GLY A 239 2.14 9.59 1.61
C GLY A 239 1.87 8.65 0.44
N CYS A 240 0.77 7.89 0.47
CA CYS A 240 0.29 7.12 -0.67
C CYS A 240 -0.31 8.06 -1.73
N LEU A 241 -0.02 7.79 -3.01
CA LEU A 241 -0.62 8.50 -4.14
C LEU A 241 -1.88 7.77 -4.60
N PHE A 242 -2.96 8.50 -4.76
CA PHE A 242 -4.24 7.99 -5.26
C PHE A 242 -4.72 8.78 -6.47
N SER A 243 -5.57 8.14 -7.27
CA SER A 243 -6.57 8.82 -8.09
C SER A 243 -7.90 8.82 -7.35
N VAL A 244 -8.75 9.81 -7.61
CA VAL A 244 -10.08 9.91 -7.02
C VAL A 244 -11.15 10.12 -8.09
N SER A 245 -12.38 9.63 -7.87
CA SER A 245 -13.57 9.96 -8.66
C SER A 245 -14.70 10.38 -7.73
N TYR A 246 -15.43 11.43 -8.11
CA TYR A 246 -16.67 11.86 -7.49
C TYR A 246 -17.39 12.87 -8.39
N ASP A 247 -18.71 12.90 -8.33
CA ASP A 247 -19.50 13.94 -8.96
C ASP A 247 -19.35 15.28 -8.22
N HIS A 248 -18.63 16.20 -8.84
CA HIS A 248 -18.43 17.55 -8.32
C HIS A 248 -19.71 18.36 -8.12
N ALA A 249 -20.81 18.04 -8.81
CA ALA A 249 -22.06 18.80 -8.74
C ALA A 249 -22.93 18.39 -7.54
N SER A 250 -22.93 17.10 -7.19
CA SER A 250 -23.80 16.55 -6.15
C SER A 250 -23.16 16.43 -4.77
N ILE A 251 -21.82 16.42 -4.69
CA ILE A 251 -21.11 16.27 -3.42
C ILE A 251 -21.21 17.52 -2.53
N SER A 252 -21.40 17.30 -1.22
CA SER A 252 -21.28 18.35 -0.21
C SER A 252 -19.86 18.89 -0.17
N LYS A 253 -19.74 20.21 -0.25
CA LYS A 253 -18.43 20.87 -0.23
C LYS A 253 -18.51 22.23 0.42
N ARG A 254 -17.54 22.51 1.30
CA ARG A 254 -17.35 23.83 1.93
C ARG A 254 -16.09 24.45 1.36
N LYS A 255 -16.05 25.77 1.15
CA LYS A 255 -14.83 26.42 0.68
C LYS A 255 -13.72 26.31 1.73
N ASN A 256 -12.49 26.11 1.26
CA ASN A 256 -11.30 26.27 2.10
C ASN A 256 -11.23 27.70 2.67
N LYS A 257 -10.60 27.84 3.84
CA LYS A 257 -10.40 29.12 4.51
C LYS A 257 -9.42 30.05 3.79
N ASN A 258 -8.26 29.53 3.37
CA ASN A 258 -7.16 30.35 2.86
C ASN A 258 -6.90 30.16 1.36
N TYR A 259 -6.98 28.91 0.86
CA TYR A 259 -6.69 28.57 -0.53
C TYR A 259 -7.94 28.37 -1.38
N LYS A 260 -7.77 28.32 -2.70
CA LYS A 260 -8.83 27.88 -3.62
C LYS A 260 -9.08 26.37 -3.46
N GLY A 261 -10.31 25.96 -3.72
CA GLY A 261 -10.77 24.57 -3.58
C GLY A 261 -11.69 24.41 -2.36
N ASN A 262 -11.95 23.16 -1.99
CA ASN A 262 -13.02 22.81 -1.06
C ASN A 262 -12.60 21.74 -0.05
N ILE A 263 -13.28 21.75 1.09
CA ILE A 263 -13.33 20.71 2.09
C ILE A 263 -14.48 19.77 1.72
N ILE A 264 -14.19 18.49 1.60
CA ILE A 264 -15.10 17.46 1.10
C ILE A 264 -15.12 16.28 2.08
N PRO A 265 -16.28 15.83 2.57
CA PRO A 265 -16.39 14.60 3.35
C PRO A 265 -15.93 13.39 2.52
N ILE A 266 -15.01 12.58 3.06
CA ILE A 266 -14.42 11.46 2.32
C ILE A 266 -15.42 10.34 2.02
N ASP A 267 -16.45 10.21 2.84
CA ASP A 267 -17.53 9.23 2.72
C ASP A 267 -18.50 9.53 1.56
N GLU A 268 -18.56 10.77 1.08
CA GLU A 268 -19.34 11.14 -0.10
C GLU A 268 -18.60 10.90 -1.43
N VAL A 269 -17.30 10.59 -1.38
CA VAL A 269 -16.51 10.28 -2.58
C VAL A 269 -16.90 8.90 -3.13
N GLU A 270 -16.97 8.77 -4.46
CA GLU A 270 -17.36 7.50 -5.12
C GLU A 270 -16.30 6.42 -4.89
N GLY A 271 -15.02 6.80 -5.04
CA GLY A 271 -13.92 5.91 -4.69
C GLY A 271 -12.55 6.45 -5.06
N PHE A 272 -11.56 5.65 -4.67
CA PHE A 272 -10.15 5.90 -4.85
C PHE A 272 -9.50 4.75 -5.60
N TRP A 273 -8.38 5.04 -6.26
CA TRP A 273 -7.49 4.05 -6.85
C TRP A 273 -6.07 4.30 -6.35
N PHE A 274 -5.49 3.36 -5.61
CA PHE A 274 -4.11 3.45 -5.14
C PHE A 274 -3.15 3.32 -6.33
N LEU A 275 -2.21 4.27 -6.47
CA LEU A 275 -1.28 4.31 -7.60
C LEU A 275 0.10 3.78 -7.24
N ARG A 276 0.66 4.26 -6.13
CA ARG A 276 1.99 3.90 -5.59
C ARG A 276 2.30 4.67 -4.31
N LEU A 277 3.39 4.30 -3.65
CA LEU A 277 4.02 5.17 -2.66
C LEU A 277 4.70 6.38 -3.35
N THR A 278 4.61 7.54 -2.71
CA THR A 278 5.40 8.73 -3.08
C THR A 278 6.73 8.75 -2.34
N THR A 279 7.66 9.61 -2.76
CA THR A 279 8.89 9.87 -1.98
C THR A 279 8.59 10.41 -0.59
N LEU A 280 7.43 11.06 -0.39
CA LEU A 280 6.99 11.57 0.91
C LEU A 280 6.51 10.48 1.88
N ALA A 281 6.31 9.23 1.41
CA ALA A 281 6.04 8.08 2.27
C ALA A 281 7.29 7.60 3.03
N ILE A 282 8.48 8.08 2.65
CA ILE A 282 9.76 7.77 3.29
C ILE A 282 10.32 9.06 3.91
N SER A 283 10.92 8.93 5.09
CA SER A 283 11.57 10.04 5.78
C SER A 283 12.69 10.66 4.93
N PRO A 284 12.93 11.98 5.05
CA PRO A 284 13.93 12.69 4.24
C PRO A 284 15.31 12.00 4.18
N ALA A 285 15.77 11.46 5.31
CA ALA A 285 17.07 10.81 5.44
C ALA A 285 17.24 9.56 4.57
N HIS A 286 16.15 8.86 4.22
CA HIS A 286 16.20 7.58 3.52
C HIS A 286 15.73 7.65 2.06
N ARG A 287 15.12 8.77 1.62
CA ARG A 287 14.56 8.90 0.25
C ARG A 287 15.56 8.62 -0.85
N ALA A 288 16.78 9.14 -0.72
CA ALA A 288 17.81 8.96 -1.73
C ALA A 288 18.20 7.48 -1.92
N ARG A 289 18.15 6.70 -0.84
CA ARG A 289 18.38 5.24 -0.87
C ARG A 289 17.18 4.53 -1.48
N ALA A 290 15.99 4.72 -0.91
CA ALA A 290 14.78 4.00 -1.30
C ALA A 290 14.35 4.30 -2.75
N PHE A 291 14.30 5.58 -3.13
CA PHE A 291 13.79 6.03 -4.43
C PHE A 291 14.90 6.31 -5.45
N SER A 292 16.17 6.13 -5.08
CA SER A 292 17.34 6.09 -5.97
C SER A 292 17.26 7.06 -7.17
N HIS A 293 17.06 6.54 -8.39
CA HIS A 293 16.97 7.32 -9.62
C HIS A 293 15.75 8.25 -9.67
N HIS A 294 14.59 7.85 -9.13
CA HIS A 294 13.42 8.70 -9.06
C HIS A 294 13.68 9.93 -8.16
N PHE A 295 14.26 9.75 -6.97
CA PHE A 295 14.60 10.89 -6.12
C PHE A 295 15.62 11.83 -6.79
N LYS A 296 16.66 11.27 -7.43
CA LYS A 296 17.63 12.07 -8.21
C LYS A 296 16.96 12.92 -9.29
N GLN A 297 15.99 12.36 -10.02
CA GLN A 297 15.22 13.12 -11.01
C GLN A 297 14.43 14.26 -10.37
N GLN A 298 13.85 14.08 -9.18
CA GLN A 298 13.14 15.17 -8.51
C GLN A 298 14.09 16.34 -8.22
N VAL A 299 15.28 16.05 -7.69
CA VAL A 299 16.31 17.06 -7.41
C VAL A 299 16.79 17.73 -8.70
N GLN A 300 17.17 16.96 -9.72
CA GLN A 300 17.68 17.47 -10.99
C GLN A 300 16.66 18.31 -11.76
N ASN A 301 15.38 17.97 -11.68
CA ASN A 301 14.29 18.74 -12.29
C ASN A 301 13.85 19.95 -11.44
N GLY A 302 14.58 20.26 -10.36
CA GLY A 302 14.32 21.43 -9.52
C GLY A 302 12.97 21.37 -8.82
N LEU A 303 12.52 20.17 -8.41
CA LEU A 303 11.34 20.06 -7.54
C LEU A 303 11.60 20.79 -6.22
N PHE A 304 10.52 21.26 -5.59
CA PHE A 304 10.64 22.17 -4.46
C PHE A 304 11.03 21.41 -3.19
N ARG A 305 12.31 21.49 -2.80
CA ARG A 305 12.85 20.92 -1.55
C ARG A 305 12.47 19.44 -1.30
N PRO A 306 12.60 18.52 -2.27
CA PRO A 306 12.28 17.10 -2.06
C PRO A 306 13.16 16.45 -0.98
N GLU A 307 14.33 17.03 -0.70
CA GLU A 307 15.30 16.51 0.29
C GLU A 307 14.91 16.77 1.75
N SER A 308 13.98 17.69 2.02
CA SER A 308 13.63 18.09 3.38
C SER A 308 12.12 18.23 3.63
N THR A 309 11.29 18.16 2.59
CA THR A 309 9.85 18.27 2.76
C THR A 309 9.31 17.10 3.56
N GLU A 310 8.53 17.33 4.60
CA GLU A 310 7.88 16.28 5.39
C GLU A 310 6.38 16.24 5.10
N LEU A 311 5.76 15.07 5.30
CA LEU A 311 4.31 14.95 5.11
C LEU A 311 3.52 15.74 6.18
N SER A 312 4.08 15.92 7.37
CA SER A 312 3.56 16.79 8.42
C SER A 312 3.26 18.21 7.91
N GLN A 313 4.08 18.74 6.99
CA GLN A 313 3.88 20.05 6.41
C GLN A 313 2.65 20.13 5.50
N LEU A 314 2.30 19.03 4.83
CA LEU A 314 1.03 18.93 4.09
C LEU A 314 -0.16 18.84 5.05
N MET A 315 -0.01 18.10 6.16
CA MET A 315 -1.03 18.04 7.20
C MET A 315 -1.31 19.43 7.79
N GLU A 316 -0.27 20.21 8.12
CA GLU A 316 -0.42 21.60 8.58
C GLU A 316 -1.21 22.45 7.58
N VAL A 317 -0.85 22.37 6.29
CA VAL A 317 -1.54 23.12 5.24
C VAL A 317 -3.01 22.72 5.14
N ALA A 318 -3.34 21.43 5.31
CA ALA A 318 -4.72 20.97 5.33
C ALA A 318 -5.49 21.51 6.54
N LEU A 319 -4.91 21.45 7.73
CA LEU A 319 -5.49 21.99 8.96
C LEU A 319 -5.75 23.50 8.88
N GLU A 320 -4.87 24.25 8.21
CA GLU A 320 -5.06 25.69 7.97
C GLU A 320 -6.30 26.00 7.11
N GLN A 321 -6.85 25.04 6.37
CA GLN A 321 -8.01 25.27 5.49
C GLN A 321 -9.37 25.06 6.17
N ILE A 322 -9.43 24.33 7.28
CA ILE A 322 -10.66 23.88 7.94
C ILE A 322 -11.32 25.00 8.76
#